data_AF-A0A7H1NQD0-F1
#
_entry.id   AF-A0A7H1NQD0-F1
#
_cell.length_a   1.000
_cell.length_b   1.000
_cell.length_c   1.000
_cell.angle_alpha   90.00
_cell.angle_beta   90.00
_cell.angle_gamma   90.00
#
_symmetry.space_group_name_H-M   'P 1'
#
loop_
_entity.id
_entity.type
_entity.pdbx_description
1 polymer ?
#
loop_
_entity_poly.entity_id
_entity_poly.type
_entity_poly.pdbx_seq_one_letter_code
_entity_poly.pdbx_strand_id
1 'polypeptide(L)'
;MPQQPNPRPNLRSSLTSLLPPFPLATALISLAAGLITALLWQTIHTPLKLCYAQWPQATTLQNAQKHQQEFNTLNAQKQNLLKQIQAHKQQCALPTWKPDSLQKPLNPLKKETENALPPPDFSPLPELRPLQGTIPPKITTKRESVPTPPPAKQSQATSLPPSHSKPLGDLPEETWNKHDPSMLKGCWQLSTHMNILEIDGDFRKTYPITQWTLCFDASGNGRQTLTMSDGRQCRGGLHVHFNGQAMMIEESSPCEGDFPLLHGRNACVRLNNQAARCTYIDSRNERPQGIFRRR
;
A
#
# COMPACT_ATOMS: atom_id res chain seq x y z
N MET A 1 2.85 9.84 -80.63
CA MET A 1 3.80 8.81 -81.13
C MET A 1 3.38 7.47 -80.55
N PRO A 2 2.86 6.53 -81.36
CA PRO A 2 2.39 5.23 -80.91
C PRO A 2 3.56 4.24 -80.83
N GLN A 3 3.73 3.59 -79.67
CA GLN A 3 4.68 2.48 -79.51
C GLN A 3 4.05 1.18 -80.01
N GLN A 4 4.74 0.52 -80.95
CA GLN A 4 4.43 -0.80 -81.49
C GLN A 4 4.52 -1.90 -80.40
N PRO A 5 3.65 -2.92 -80.47
CA PRO A 5 3.75 -4.11 -79.63
C PRO A 5 4.85 -5.06 -80.13
N ASN A 6 5.63 -5.58 -79.19
CA ASN A 6 6.75 -6.50 -79.41
C ASN A 6 6.24 -7.96 -79.38
N PRO A 7 6.43 -8.78 -80.43
CA PRO A 7 5.97 -10.17 -80.45
C PRO A 7 6.90 -11.07 -79.63
N ARG A 8 6.38 -11.76 -78.61
CA ARG A 8 7.12 -12.82 -77.91
C ARG A 8 7.01 -14.16 -78.66
N PRO A 9 8.12 -14.91 -78.77
CA PRO A 9 8.20 -16.13 -79.55
C PRO A 9 7.50 -17.33 -78.89
N ASN A 10 6.85 -18.12 -79.74
CA ASN A 10 6.36 -19.47 -79.47
C ASN A 10 7.52 -20.38 -79.05
N LEU A 11 7.50 -20.85 -77.79
CA LEU A 11 8.26 -22.02 -77.34
C LEU A 11 7.31 -23.22 -77.29
N ARG A 12 7.09 -23.83 -78.47
CA ARG A 12 6.71 -25.25 -78.57
C ARG A 12 8.01 -26.04 -78.70
N SER A 13 8.52 -26.51 -77.58
CA SER A 13 9.61 -27.50 -77.53
C SER A 13 9.13 -28.70 -76.72
N SER A 14 8.72 -29.72 -77.48
CA SER A 14 8.84 -31.16 -77.22
C SER A 14 9.26 -31.56 -75.80
N LEU A 15 8.27 -31.80 -74.95
CA LEU A 15 8.41 -32.67 -73.77
C LEU A 15 7.97 -34.08 -74.17
N THR A 16 8.80 -34.72 -74.98
CA THR A 16 8.73 -36.16 -75.22
C THR A 16 9.75 -36.84 -74.33
N SER A 17 9.31 -37.92 -73.67
CA SER A 17 10.08 -38.94 -72.98
C SER A 17 10.93 -38.53 -71.77
N LEU A 18 10.31 -38.55 -70.59
CA LEU A 18 10.95 -38.93 -69.31
C LEU A 18 9.86 -39.50 -68.38
N LEU A 19 9.01 -40.39 -68.92
CA LEU A 19 8.11 -41.20 -68.11
C LEU A 19 8.83 -42.52 -67.84
N PRO A 20 9.21 -42.83 -66.58
CA PRO A 20 9.77 -44.12 -66.24
C PRO A 20 8.74 -45.23 -66.51
N PRO A 21 9.19 -46.48 -66.75
CA PRO A 21 8.29 -47.60 -67.03
C PRO A 21 7.21 -47.69 -65.94
N PHE A 22 5.97 -47.91 -66.37
CA PHE A 22 4.75 -47.88 -65.55
C PHE A 22 4.83 -48.53 -64.16
N PRO A 23 5.55 -49.64 -63.89
CA PRO A 23 5.64 -50.17 -62.52
C PRO A 23 6.49 -49.31 -61.56
N LEU A 24 7.46 -48.55 -62.07
CA LEU A 24 8.38 -47.75 -61.25
C LEU A 24 7.74 -46.41 -60.85
N ALA A 25 6.91 -45.85 -61.75
CA ALA A 25 6.10 -44.67 -61.45
C ALA A 25 5.07 -44.97 -60.34
N THR A 26 4.37 -46.11 -60.40
CA THR A 26 3.41 -46.50 -59.35
C THR A 26 4.10 -46.78 -58.02
N ALA A 27 5.29 -47.39 -58.03
CA ALA A 27 6.08 -47.61 -56.82
C ALA A 27 6.46 -46.28 -56.14
N LEU A 28 6.96 -45.30 -56.91
CA LEU A 28 7.31 -43.99 -56.38
C LEU A 28 6.10 -43.21 -55.86
N ILE A 29 4.96 -43.29 -56.55
CA ILE A 29 3.72 -42.64 -56.09
C ILE A 29 3.22 -43.28 -54.78
N SER A 30 3.26 -44.61 -54.66
CA SER A 30 2.89 -45.28 -53.40
C SER A 30 3.82 -44.96 -52.24
N LEU A 31 5.12 -44.80 -52.50
CA LEU A 31 6.12 -44.46 -51.49
C LEU A 31 5.96 -42.99 -51.04
N ALA A 32 5.70 -42.09 -51.98
CA ALA A 32 5.42 -40.68 -51.69
C ALA A 32 4.09 -40.53 -50.92
N ALA A 33 3.03 -41.23 -51.33
CA ALA A 33 1.75 -41.22 -50.62
C ALA A 33 1.90 -41.76 -49.20
N GLY A 34 2.63 -42.87 -49.02
CA GLY A 34 2.95 -43.44 -47.71
C GLY A 34 3.70 -42.47 -46.79
N LEU A 35 4.73 -41.81 -47.31
CA LEU A 35 5.50 -40.78 -46.58
C LEU A 35 4.62 -39.57 -46.18
N ILE A 36 3.78 -39.09 -47.09
CA ILE A 36 2.88 -37.96 -46.82
C ILE A 36 1.85 -38.36 -45.75
N THR A 37 1.27 -39.57 -45.84
CA THR A 37 0.34 -40.06 -44.82
C THR A 37 1.02 -40.28 -43.47
N ALA A 38 2.27 -40.75 -43.42
CA ALA A 38 3.02 -40.92 -42.18
C ALA A 38 3.37 -39.57 -41.53
N LEU A 39 3.76 -38.57 -42.33
CA LEU A 39 4.02 -37.21 -41.86
C LEU A 39 2.73 -36.54 -41.35
N LEU A 40 1.61 -36.71 -42.05
CA LEU A 40 0.30 -36.20 -41.60
C LEU A 40 -0.19 -36.94 -40.34
N TRP A 41 0.04 -38.25 -40.23
CA TRP A 41 -0.30 -38.99 -39.02
C TRP A 41 0.53 -38.50 -37.83
N GLN A 42 1.80 -38.19 -38.04
CA GLN A 42 2.67 -37.66 -36.99
C GLN A 42 2.29 -36.24 -36.58
N THR A 43 1.78 -35.38 -37.48
CA THR A 43 1.29 -34.04 -37.10
C THR A 43 -0.10 -34.04 -36.46
N ILE A 44 -0.96 -35.01 -36.79
CA ILE A 44 -2.31 -35.15 -36.23
C ILE A 44 -2.28 -35.88 -34.87
N HIS A 45 -1.37 -36.85 -34.67
CA HIS A 45 -1.30 -37.65 -33.44
C HIS A 45 -0.09 -37.39 -32.55
N THR A 46 0.84 -36.50 -32.92
CA THR A 46 1.55 -35.80 -31.86
C THR A 46 0.55 -34.81 -31.28
N PRO A 47 0.06 -34.98 -30.04
CA PRO A 47 -0.55 -33.86 -29.37
C PRO A 47 0.52 -32.79 -29.44
N LEU A 48 0.24 -31.67 -30.09
CA LEU A 48 1.05 -30.49 -29.88
C LEU A 48 1.11 -30.37 -28.36
N LYS A 49 2.26 -30.73 -27.79
CA LYS A 49 2.77 -30.13 -26.57
C LYS A 49 3.09 -28.70 -26.95
N LEU A 50 2.07 -27.97 -27.43
CA LEU A 50 1.85 -26.61 -27.03
C LEU A 50 2.05 -26.69 -25.54
N CYS A 51 3.23 -26.25 -25.12
CA CYS A 51 3.42 -25.82 -23.77
C CYS A 51 2.31 -24.79 -23.56
N TYR A 52 1.16 -25.26 -23.10
CA TYR A 52 0.33 -24.55 -22.16
C TYR A 52 1.20 -24.40 -20.91
N ALA A 53 2.28 -23.63 -21.04
CA ALA A 53 2.72 -22.78 -19.98
C ALA A 53 1.45 -21.99 -19.67
N GLN A 54 0.81 -22.37 -18.57
CA GLN A 54 -0.20 -21.57 -17.90
C GLN A 54 0.21 -20.11 -18.10
N TRP A 55 -0.62 -19.34 -18.80
CA TRP A 55 -0.46 -17.91 -18.96
C TRP A 55 -1.15 -17.20 -17.78
N PRO A 56 -0.47 -17.04 -16.63
CA PRO A 56 -0.66 -15.85 -15.81
C PRO A 56 0.63 -15.01 -15.75
N GLN A 57 1.65 -15.33 -16.55
CA GLN A 57 2.98 -14.72 -16.38
C GLN A 57 3.31 -13.55 -17.31
N ALA A 58 2.57 -13.27 -18.39
CA ALA A 58 2.93 -12.12 -19.23
C ALA A 58 2.71 -10.77 -18.54
N THR A 59 1.65 -10.65 -17.73
CA THR A 59 1.45 -9.47 -16.88
C THR A 59 2.50 -9.41 -15.77
N THR A 60 2.89 -10.55 -15.20
CA THR A 60 3.96 -10.62 -14.19
C THR A 60 5.32 -10.22 -14.77
N LEU A 61 5.65 -10.66 -15.98
CA LEU A 61 6.86 -10.27 -16.72
C LEU A 61 6.83 -8.79 -17.08
N GLN A 62 5.70 -8.28 -17.56
CA GLN A 62 5.54 -6.87 -17.90
C GLN A 62 5.61 -5.96 -16.67
N ASN A 63 5.02 -6.37 -15.55
CA ASN A 63 5.11 -5.66 -14.29
C ASN A 63 6.53 -5.70 -13.71
N ALA A 64 7.22 -6.84 -13.79
CA ALA A 64 8.61 -6.97 -13.37
C ALA A 64 9.54 -6.07 -14.22
N GLN A 65 9.31 -6.01 -15.54
CA GLN A 65 10.07 -5.17 -16.45
C GLN A 65 9.80 -3.67 -16.20
N LYS A 66 8.54 -3.31 -15.91
CA LYS A 66 8.16 -1.94 -15.51
C LYS A 66 8.85 -1.53 -14.21
N HIS A 67 8.83 -2.39 -13.19
CA HIS A 67 9.54 -2.14 -11.93
C HIS A 67 11.05 -2.01 -12.11
N GLN A 68 11.64 -2.80 -13.00
CA GLN A 68 13.06 -2.68 -13.32
C GLN A 68 13.40 -1.33 -13.98
N GLN A 69 12.53 -0.84 -14.87
CA GLN A 69 12.68 0.48 -15.48
C GLN A 69 12.55 1.60 -14.44
N GLU A 70 11.52 1.54 -13.58
CA GLU A 70 11.33 2.52 -12.49
C GLU A 70 12.55 2.58 -11.57
N PHE A 71 13.09 1.43 -11.17
CA PHE A 71 14.30 1.36 -10.36
C PHE A 71 15.52 1.98 -11.05
N ASN A 72 15.72 1.71 -12.34
CA ASN A 72 16.80 2.30 -13.13
C ASN A 72 16.65 3.83 -13.22
N THR A 73 15.43 4.34 -13.42
CA THR A 73 15.18 5.79 -13.45
C THR A 73 15.45 6.45 -12.09
N LEU A 74 15.04 5.83 -10.99
CA LEU A 74 15.30 6.36 -9.63
C LEU A 74 16.81 6.38 -9.32
N ASN A 75 17.54 5.35 -9.74
CA ASN A 75 19.00 5.34 -9.60
C ASN A 75 19.67 6.42 -10.45
N ALA A 76 19.20 6.65 -11.68
CA ALA A 76 19.70 7.73 -12.52
C ALA A 76 19.43 9.11 -11.87
N GLN A 77 18.24 9.33 -11.31
CA GLN A 77 17.90 10.54 -10.56
C GLN A 77 18.79 10.73 -9.34
N LYS A 78 19.01 9.67 -8.54
CA LYS A 78 19.93 9.69 -7.39
C LYS A 78 21.35 10.11 -7.82
N GLN A 79 21.87 9.53 -8.89
CA GLN A 79 23.20 9.87 -9.41
C GLN A 79 23.28 11.31 -9.92
N ASN A 80 22.22 11.80 -10.57
CA ASN A 80 22.13 13.21 -10.97
C ASN A 80 22.14 14.14 -9.75
N LEU A 81 21.36 13.82 -8.72
CA LEU A 81 21.33 14.60 -7.47
C LEU A 81 22.71 14.64 -6.79
N LEU A 82 23.42 13.50 -6.74
CA LEU A 82 24.78 13.43 -6.19
C LEU A 82 25.76 14.30 -6.98
N LYS A 83 25.67 14.31 -8.31
CA LYS A 83 26.47 15.19 -9.16
C LYS A 83 26.18 16.67 -8.88
N GLN A 84 24.90 17.03 -8.73
CA GLN A 84 24.50 18.40 -8.39
C GLN A 84 25.06 18.83 -7.03
N ILE A 85 24.94 17.97 -6.00
CA ILE A 85 25.53 18.22 -4.68
C ILE A 85 27.05 18.42 -4.78
N GLN A 86 27.74 17.60 -5.58
CA GLN A 86 29.18 17.71 -5.75
C GLN A 86 29.61 18.98 -6.49
N ALA A 87 28.88 19.37 -7.55
CA ALA A 87 29.11 20.63 -8.25
C ALA A 87 28.87 21.83 -7.31
N HIS A 88 27.82 21.78 -6.50
CA HIS A 88 27.52 22.83 -5.52
C HIS A 88 28.60 22.93 -4.43
N LYS A 89 29.20 21.82 -4.00
CA LYS A 89 30.36 21.82 -3.08
C LYS A 89 31.60 22.48 -3.68
N GLN A 90 31.79 22.41 -5.00
CA GLN A 90 32.91 23.08 -5.66
C GLN A 90 32.67 24.59 -5.87
N GLN A 91 31.40 24.98 -6.04
CA GLN A 91 31.00 26.39 -6.17
C GLN A 91 30.99 27.11 -4.82
N CYS A 92 30.59 26.41 -3.75
CA CYS A 92 30.67 26.94 -2.39
C CYS A 92 32.01 26.56 -1.75
N ALA A 93 33.00 27.44 -1.83
CA ALA A 93 34.17 27.35 -0.97
C ALA A 93 33.71 27.51 0.49
N LEU A 94 33.48 26.39 1.18
CA LEU A 94 33.26 26.40 2.62
C LEU A 94 34.54 26.96 3.25
N PRO A 95 34.47 28.06 4.03
CA PRO A 95 35.65 28.59 4.70
C PRO A 95 36.22 27.49 5.60
N THR A 96 37.50 27.19 5.43
CA THR A 96 38.25 26.29 6.31
C THR A 96 38.23 26.86 7.72
N TRP A 97 37.34 26.33 8.54
CA TRP A 97 37.17 26.78 9.92
C TRP A 97 38.41 26.35 10.72
N LYS A 98 39.25 27.32 11.12
CA LYS A 98 40.37 27.08 12.04
C LYS A 98 39.85 27.09 13.48
N PRO A 99 40.05 26.02 14.27
CA PRO A 99 39.47 25.89 15.61
C PRO A 99 40.07 26.82 16.69
N ASP A 100 41.05 27.67 16.38
CA ASP A 100 41.76 28.50 17.39
C ASP A 100 41.05 29.79 17.84
N SER A 101 39.84 30.09 17.34
CA SER A 101 39.19 31.39 17.63
C SER A 101 38.16 31.38 18.77
N LEU A 102 38.00 30.27 19.50
CA LEU A 102 37.00 30.13 20.57
C LEU A 102 37.48 30.46 22.01
N GLN A 103 38.51 31.30 22.18
CA GLN A 103 38.98 31.70 23.52
C GLN A 103 38.82 33.19 23.86
N LYS A 104 38.03 33.96 23.11
CA LYS A 104 37.70 35.32 23.55
C LYS A 104 36.32 35.35 24.24
N PRO A 105 36.24 35.62 25.55
CA PRO A 105 34.97 35.76 26.23
C PRO A 105 34.17 36.91 25.62
N LEU A 106 32.94 36.62 25.23
CA LEU A 106 31.99 37.61 24.75
C LEU A 106 31.69 38.62 25.87
N ASN A 107 31.98 39.89 25.62
CA ASN A 107 31.35 40.98 26.37
C ASN A 107 29.84 40.98 26.12
N PRO A 108 29.01 41.32 27.12
CA PRO A 108 27.56 41.36 26.96
C PRO A 108 27.16 42.51 26.03
N LEU A 109 26.58 42.15 24.89
CA LEU A 109 26.03 43.09 23.92
C LEU A 109 24.76 43.73 24.48
N LYS A 110 24.71 45.06 24.41
CA LYS A 110 23.58 45.92 24.76
C LYS A 110 22.30 45.49 24.05
N LYS A 111 21.19 45.60 24.79
CA LYS A 111 19.80 45.59 24.28
C LYS A 111 19.67 46.53 23.09
N GLU A 112 19.24 45.99 21.96
CA GLU A 112 18.66 46.77 20.87
C GLU A 112 17.22 46.32 20.69
N THR A 113 16.33 47.31 20.80
CA THR A 113 14.88 47.21 20.85
C THR A 113 14.30 47.28 19.43
N GLU A 114 13.12 46.69 19.27
CA GLU A 114 12.09 47.06 18.29
C GLU A 114 12.36 46.85 16.79
N ASN A 115 11.75 45.77 16.27
CA ASN A 115 10.83 45.88 15.14
C ASN A 115 9.97 44.61 15.08
N ALA A 116 8.84 44.63 15.78
CA ALA A 116 7.82 43.61 15.68
C ALA A 116 6.97 43.88 14.43
N LEU A 117 6.93 42.93 13.50
CA LEU A 117 5.91 42.93 12.44
C LEU A 117 4.51 42.79 13.07
N PRO A 118 3.49 43.52 12.57
CA PRO A 118 2.14 43.34 13.04
C PRO A 118 1.62 41.94 12.67
N PRO A 119 0.82 41.29 13.55
CA PRO A 119 0.22 40.01 13.26
C PRO A 119 -0.81 40.12 12.11
N PRO A 120 -0.97 39.07 11.28
CA PRO A 120 -1.97 39.06 10.23
C PRO A 120 -3.39 39.09 10.82
N ASP A 121 -4.23 39.93 10.20
CA ASP A 121 -5.65 40.11 10.49
C ASP A 121 -6.44 38.86 10.09
N PHE A 122 -6.96 38.14 11.08
CA PHE A 122 -7.90 37.05 10.88
C PHE A 122 -9.31 37.59 11.06
N SER A 123 -10.00 37.88 9.95
CA SER A 123 -11.43 38.13 9.97
C SER A 123 -12.17 36.90 10.52
N PRO A 124 -13.17 37.06 11.42
CA PRO A 124 -13.92 35.94 11.96
C PRO A 124 -14.82 35.30 10.90
N LEU A 125 -14.75 33.97 10.78
CA LEU A 125 -15.68 33.18 9.97
C LEU A 125 -17.13 33.33 10.49
N PRO A 126 -18.14 33.30 9.60
CA PRO A 126 -19.54 33.43 9.99
C PRO A 126 -20.01 32.24 10.85
N GLU A 127 -20.75 32.58 11.90
CA GLU A 127 -21.30 31.67 12.89
C GLU A 127 -22.41 30.78 12.28
N LEU A 128 -22.14 29.47 12.20
CA LEU A 128 -23.11 28.49 11.73
C LEU A 128 -24.18 28.27 12.81
N ARG A 129 -25.42 28.63 12.50
CA ARG A 129 -26.60 28.39 13.35
C ARG A 129 -26.82 26.87 13.56
N PRO A 130 -27.15 26.41 14.78
CA PRO A 130 -27.57 25.03 15.01
C PRO A 130 -28.93 24.76 14.37
N LEU A 131 -29.00 23.75 13.51
CA LEU A 131 -30.25 23.14 13.07
C LEU A 131 -30.91 22.45 14.27
N GLN A 132 -32.07 22.96 14.68
CA GLN A 132 -32.95 22.33 15.66
C GLN A 132 -33.59 21.08 15.02
N GLY A 133 -33.03 19.91 15.34
CA GLY A 133 -33.61 18.61 15.03
C GLY A 133 -34.21 17.98 16.29
N THR A 134 -35.52 17.82 16.27
CA THR A 134 -36.37 17.15 17.27
C THR A 134 -35.89 15.74 17.64
N ILE A 135 -35.71 15.51 18.94
CA ILE A 135 -35.40 14.22 19.56
C ILE A 135 -36.71 13.42 19.76
N PRO A 136 -36.84 12.18 19.23
CA PRO A 136 -37.97 11.29 19.56
C PRO A 136 -37.80 10.57 20.90
N PRO A 137 -38.91 10.11 21.52
CA PRO A 137 -38.98 9.86 22.96
C PRO A 137 -38.34 8.56 23.46
N LYS A 138 -37.86 8.69 24.69
CA LYS A 138 -37.33 7.71 25.64
C LYS A 138 -38.18 6.43 25.74
N ILE A 139 -37.62 5.31 25.29
CA ILE A 139 -38.15 3.96 25.57
C ILE A 139 -37.58 3.50 26.91
N THR A 140 -38.48 3.30 27.87
CA THR A 140 -38.17 2.83 29.23
C THR A 140 -38.28 1.32 29.25
N THR A 141 -37.17 0.59 29.09
CA THR A 141 -37.16 -0.87 29.24
C THR A 141 -36.85 -1.24 30.69
N LYS A 142 -37.86 -1.83 31.33
CA LYS A 142 -37.87 -2.42 32.67
C LYS A 142 -36.78 -3.50 32.79
N ARG A 143 -35.84 -3.31 33.71
CA ARG A 143 -34.71 -4.20 33.98
C ARG A 143 -35.17 -5.35 34.88
N GLU A 144 -35.12 -6.57 34.35
CA GLU A 144 -35.32 -7.81 35.09
C GLU A 144 -34.06 -8.12 35.92
N SER A 145 -34.26 -8.41 37.20
CA SER A 145 -33.22 -8.64 38.20
C SER A 145 -32.65 -10.06 38.08
N VAL A 146 -31.38 -10.17 37.70
CA VAL A 146 -30.62 -11.44 37.75
C VAL A 146 -29.91 -11.57 39.11
N PRO A 147 -29.90 -12.76 39.75
CA PRO A 147 -29.30 -12.98 41.06
C PRO A 147 -27.77 -12.82 41.08
N THR A 148 -27.29 -12.22 42.15
CA THR A 148 -25.88 -11.90 42.45
C THR A 148 -25.08 -13.15 42.84
N PRO A 149 -23.94 -13.47 42.19
CA PRO A 149 -23.00 -14.47 42.69
C PRO A 149 -22.12 -13.91 43.83
N PRO A 150 -21.60 -14.80 44.71
CA PRO A 150 -20.96 -14.43 45.99
C PRO A 150 -19.63 -13.67 45.82
N PRO A 151 -19.22 -12.88 46.83
CA PRO A 151 -18.13 -11.92 46.74
C PRO A 151 -16.76 -12.61 46.60
N ALA A 152 -16.14 -12.43 45.43
CA ALA A 152 -14.74 -12.74 45.23
C ALA A 152 -13.88 -11.77 46.05
N LYS A 153 -12.96 -12.33 46.83
CA LYS A 153 -12.01 -11.63 47.70
C LYS A 153 -11.30 -10.50 46.96
N GLN A 154 -11.42 -9.29 47.49
CA GLN A 154 -10.61 -8.12 47.12
C GLN A 154 -9.14 -8.42 47.40
N SER A 155 -8.35 -8.62 46.36
CA SER A 155 -6.90 -8.47 46.44
C SER A 155 -6.59 -6.99 46.66
N GLN A 156 -5.96 -6.73 47.81
CA GLN A 156 -5.52 -5.41 48.24
C GLN A 156 -4.56 -4.79 47.24
N ALA A 157 -4.75 -3.48 47.07
CA ALA A 157 -3.94 -2.60 46.26
C ALA A 157 -2.52 -2.47 46.84
N THR A 158 -1.52 -2.60 45.98
CA THR A 158 -0.22 -1.95 46.20
C THR A 158 -0.29 -0.58 45.54
N SER A 159 -0.62 0.44 46.33
CA SER A 159 -0.60 1.83 45.89
C SER A 159 0.86 2.27 45.69
N LEU A 160 1.30 2.35 44.44
CA LEU A 160 2.51 3.09 44.06
C LEU A 160 2.30 4.59 44.37
N PRO A 161 3.38 5.32 44.76
CA PRO A 161 3.31 6.75 45.06
C PRO A 161 2.74 7.55 43.87
N PRO A 162 2.00 8.64 44.10
CA PRO A 162 1.51 9.50 43.03
C PRO A 162 2.70 10.14 42.33
N SER A 163 3.07 9.58 41.18
CA SER A 163 4.06 10.17 40.30
C SER A 163 3.50 11.49 39.79
N HIS A 164 4.13 12.59 40.19
CA HIS A 164 3.92 13.92 39.61
C HIS A 164 4.52 13.95 38.19
N SER A 165 4.00 13.12 37.29
CA SER A 165 4.35 13.17 35.88
C SER A 165 3.49 14.22 35.20
N LYS A 166 4.17 15.24 34.67
CA LYS A 166 3.74 16.07 33.52
C LYS A 166 2.76 15.28 32.65
N PRO A 167 1.61 15.85 32.21
CA PRO A 167 0.60 15.11 31.46
C PRO A 167 1.27 14.32 30.35
N LEU A 168 1.38 13.02 30.59
CA LEU A 168 2.05 12.08 29.71
C LEU A 168 1.08 11.95 28.55
N GLY A 169 1.39 12.61 27.42
CA GLY A 169 0.48 12.58 26.28
C GLY A 169 0.19 11.14 25.85
N ASP A 170 -0.88 10.95 25.09
CA ASP A 170 -1.47 9.65 24.73
C ASP A 170 -0.52 8.58 24.13
N LEU A 171 0.62 8.99 23.57
CA LEU A 171 1.73 8.15 23.07
C LEU A 171 3.09 8.64 23.62
N PRO A 172 3.39 8.39 24.90
CA PRO A 172 4.68 8.79 25.47
C PRO A 172 5.84 8.15 24.70
N GLU A 173 6.89 8.93 24.44
CA GLU A 173 8.07 8.44 23.73
C GLU A 173 8.75 7.29 24.46
N GLU A 174 8.81 7.37 25.78
CA GLU A 174 9.47 6.38 26.61
C GLU A 174 8.77 5.01 26.53
N THR A 175 7.43 4.99 26.63
CA THR A 175 6.66 3.74 26.52
C THR A 175 6.70 3.19 25.09
N TRP A 176 6.72 4.07 24.08
CA TRP A 176 6.90 3.66 22.68
C TRP A 176 8.24 2.97 22.46
N ASN A 177 9.34 3.59 22.93
CA ASN A 177 10.69 3.05 22.78
C ASN A 177 10.91 1.77 23.60
N LYS A 178 10.16 1.60 24.69
CA LYS A 178 10.12 0.36 25.49
C LYS A 178 9.22 -0.72 24.89
N HIS A 179 8.55 -0.44 23.77
CA HIS A 179 7.60 -1.35 23.13
C HIS A 179 6.47 -1.78 24.08
N ASP A 180 6.04 -0.89 24.97
CA ASP A 180 4.99 -1.17 25.94
C ASP A 180 3.60 -0.96 25.31
N PRO A 181 2.82 -2.04 25.06
CA PRO A 181 1.51 -1.92 24.42
C PRO A 181 0.47 -1.24 25.32
N SER A 182 0.69 -1.14 26.63
CA SER A 182 -0.26 -0.55 27.56
C SER A 182 -0.53 0.93 27.27
N MET A 183 0.42 1.61 26.62
CA MET A 183 0.23 2.99 26.16
C MET A 183 -0.91 3.13 25.13
N LEU A 184 -1.33 2.05 24.45
CA LEU A 184 -2.38 2.11 23.44
C LEU A 184 -3.79 1.97 24.02
N LYS A 185 -3.91 1.60 25.30
CA LYS A 185 -5.18 1.37 25.97
C LYS A 185 -6.15 2.53 25.72
N GLY A 186 -7.33 2.23 25.17
CA GLY A 186 -8.32 3.23 24.76
C GLY A 186 -8.59 3.17 23.26
N CYS A 187 -9.31 4.16 22.73
CA CYS A 187 -9.71 4.20 21.33
C CYS A 187 -8.95 5.26 20.54
N TRP A 188 -8.50 4.85 19.36
CA TRP A 188 -7.76 5.64 18.38
C TRP A 188 -8.62 5.83 17.15
N GLN A 189 -8.66 7.05 16.63
CA GLN A 189 -9.49 7.45 15.52
C GLN A 189 -8.62 7.93 14.37
N LEU A 190 -8.89 7.45 13.16
CA LEU A 190 -8.33 8.00 11.94
C LEU A 190 -8.74 9.47 11.80
N SER A 191 -7.75 10.33 11.63
CA SER A 191 -7.89 11.80 11.63
C SER A 191 -7.47 12.45 10.31
N THR A 192 -7.10 11.65 9.32
CA THR A 192 -6.77 12.10 7.97
C THR A 192 -7.58 11.31 6.96
N HIS A 193 -7.73 11.87 5.76
CA HIS A 193 -8.32 11.13 4.65
C HIS A 193 -7.49 9.89 4.32
N MET A 194 -8.17 8.77 4.11
CA MET A 194 -7.58 7.50 3.72
C MET A 194 -8.58 6.78 2.83
N ASN A 195 -8.07 6.08 1.82
CA ASN A 195 -8.88 5.27 0.94
C ASN A 195 -8.46 3.81 1.06
N ILE A 196 -9.42 2.91 0.98
CA ILE A 196 -9.18 1.46 0.92
C ILE A 196 -9.71 0.91 -0.39
N LEU A 197 -9.09 -0.18 -0.83
CA LEU A 197 -9.47 -0.87 -2.04
C LEU A 197 -10.37 -2.05 -1.69
N GLU A 198 -11.58 -2.05 -2.22
CA GLU A 198 -12.49 -3.19 -2.19
C GLU A 198 -12.34 -4.00 -3.48
N ILE A 199 -12.42 -5.32 -3.35
CA ILE A 199 -12.50 -6.24 -4.49
C ILE A 199 -13.81 -7.00 -4.38
N ASP A 200 -14.57 -6.98 -5.46
CA ASP A 200 -15.71 -7.87 -5.66
C ASP A 200 -15.56 -8.54 -7.02
N GLY A 201 -15.15 -9.81 -7.02
CA GLY A 201 -14.75 -10.54 -8.23
C GLY A 201 -13.63 -9.84 -9.01
N ASP A 202 -13.91 -9.47 -10.26
CA ASP A 202 -12.98 -8.73 -11.13
C ASP A 202 -13.06 -7.21 -10.95
N PHE A 203 -14.06 -6.71 -10.22
CA PHE A 203 -14.25 -5.29 -10.00
C PHE A 203 -13.36 -4.78 -8.87
N ARG A 204 -12.66 -3.68 -9.15
CA ARG A 204 -11.80 -2.98 -8.20
C ARG A 204 -12.35 -1.59 -7.98
N LYS A 205 -12.66 -1.25 -6.73
CA LYS A 205 -13.17 0.07 -6.40
C LYS A 205 -12.54 0.60 -5.12
N THR A 206 -12.13 1.85 -5.18
CA THR A 206 -11.51 2.55 -4.06
C THR A 206 -12.58 3.35 -3.32
N TYR A 207 -12.65 3.18 -1.99
CA TYR A 207 -13.62 3.86 -1.14
C TYR A 207 -12.91 4.72 -0.10
N PRO A 208 -13.31 6.00 0.02
CA PRO A 208 -12.95 6.83 1.15
C PRO A 208 -13.45 6.23 2.46
N ILE A 209 -12.58 6.23 3.45
CA ILE A 209 -12.93 5.95 4.84
C ILE A 209 -13.48 7.23 5.46
N THR A 210 -14.67 7.15 6.04
CA THR A 210 -15.25 8.23 6.83
C THR A 210 -14.88 8.12 8.30
N GLN A 211 -14.81 6.89 8.81
CA GLN A 211 -14.43 6.63 10.20
C GLN A 211 -13.66 5.32 10.30
N TRP A 212 -12.51 5.33 10.97
CA TRP A 212 -11.84 4.11 11.40
C TRP A 212 -11.40 4.24 12.85
N THR A 213 -12.01 3.43 13.71
CA THR A 213 -11.74 3.41 15.15
C THR A 213 -11.02 2.11 15.51
N LEU A 214 -9.91 2.20 16.22
CA LEU A 214 -9.14 1.08 16.77
C LEU A 214 -9.13 1.20 18.29
N CYS A 215 -9.70 0.24 19.01
CA CYS A 215 -9.73 0.27 20.47
C CYS A 215 -8.92 -0.88 21.05
N PHE A 216 -7.97 -0.59 21.95
CA PHE A 216 -7.08 -1.56 22.55
C PHE A 216 -7.25 -1.64 24.08
N ASP A 217 -6.95 -2.80 24.64
CA ASP A 217 -6.73 -3.02 26.06
C ASP A 217 -5.26 -2.76 26.46
N ALA A 218 -4.92 -2.97 27.73
CA ALA A 218 -3.56 -2.75 28.23
C ALA A 218 -2.54 -3.79 27.73
N SER A 219 -3.01 -4.93 27.21
CA SER A 219 -2.18 -6.01 26.70
C SER A 219 -1.92 -5.90 25.20
N GLY A 220 -2.53 -4.92 24.51
CA GLY A 220 -2.41 -4.73 23.08
C GLY A 220 -3.42 -5.54 22.26
N ASN A 221 -4.37 -6.23 22.88
CA ASN A 221 -5.50 -6.81 22.15
C ASN A 221 -6.54 -5.72 21.91
N GLY A 222 -7.24 -5.79 20.78
CA GLY A 222 -8.17 -4.75 20.42
C GLY A 222 -9.26 -5.17 19.46
N ARG A 223 -10.04 -4.18 19.06
CA ARG A 223 -11.09 -4.29 18.06
C ARG A 223 -11.03 -3.08 17.13
N GLN A 224 -11.37 -3.30 15.87
CA GLN A 224 -11.57 -2.23 14.90
C GLN A 224 -13.03 -2.08 14.52
N THR A 225 -13.37 -0.88 14.09
CA THR A 225 -14.61 -0.57 13.39
C THR A 225 -14.27 0.41 12.26
N LEU A 226 -14.51 -0.01 11.02
CA LEU A 226 -14.24 0.77 9.82
C LEU A 226 -15.56 1.09 9.14
N THR A 227 -15.76 2.36 8.80
CA THR A 227 -16.94 2.86 8.07
C THR A 227 -16.47 3.59 6.82
N MET A 228 -17.05 3.23 5.68
CA MET A 228 -16.76 3.83 4.38
C MET A 228 -17.71 5.00 4.08
N SER A 229 -17.41 5.74 3.02
CA SER A 229 -18.21 6.88 2.54
C SER A 229 -19.61 6.54 2.07
N ASP A 230 -19.86 5.29 1.71
CA ASP A 230 -21.21 4.78 1.37
C ASP A 230 -21.99 4.31 2.61
N GLY A 231 -21.43 4.48 3.82
CA GLY A 231 -22.06 4.13 5.09
C GLY A 231 -21.89 2.67 5.52
N ARG A 232 -21.34 1.80 4.64
CA ARG A 232 -21.06 0.41 4.98
C ARG A 232 -20.00 0.30 6.07
N GLN A 233 -20.14 -0.70 6.94
CA GLN A 233 -19.27 -0.90 8.08
C GLN A 233 -18.77 -2.35 8.20
N CYS A 234 -17.53 -2.50 8.67
CA CYS A 234 -16.99 -3.79 9.12
C CYS A 234 -16.37 -3.66 10.53
N ARG A 235 -16.32 -4.77 11.26
CA ARG A 235 -15.73 -4.88 12.61
C ARG A 235 -14.88 -6.14 12.71
N GLY A 236 -13.74 -6.07 13.40
CA GLY A 236 -12.85 -7.21 13.56
C GLY A 236 -11.95 -7.08 14.79
N GLY A 237 -11.33 -8.18 15.19
CA GLY A 237 -10.33 -8.22 16.25
C GLY A 237 -8.97 -7.73 15.76
N LEU A 238 -8.21 -7.13 16.66
CA LEU A 238 -6.85 -6.67 16.41
C LEU A 238 -5.90 -7.18 17.50
N HIS A 239 -4.63 -7.32 17.15
CA HIS A 239 -3.54 -7.53 18.09
C HIS A 239 -2.35 -6.67 17.70
N VAL A 240 -1.68 -6.10 18.69
CA VAL A 240 -0.50 -5.26 18.51
C VAL A 240 0.76 -6.00 18.95
N HIS A 241 1.82 -5.86 18.17
CA HIS A 241 3.16 -6.23 18.57
C HIS A 241 4.18 -5.24 18.01
N PHE A 242 5.44 -5.37 18.40
CA PHE A 242 6.53 -4.55 17.88
C PHE A 242 7.48 -5.39 17.04
N ASN A 243 7.90 -4.85 15.89
CA ASN A 243 8.93 -5.43 15.04
C ASN A 243 10.02 -4.37 14.79
N GLY A 244 11.14 -4.50 15.49
CA GLY A 244 12.10 -3.41 15.59
C GLY A 244 11.44 -2.17 16.20
N GLN A 245 11.62 -1.00 15.58
CA GLN A 245 11.03 0.27 16.05
C GLN A 245 9.59 0.50 15.56
N ALA A 246 9.08 -0.34 14.66
CA ALA A 246 7.74 -0.21 14.11
C ALA A 246 6.73 -0.97 14.99
N MET A 247 5.61 -0.31 15.29
CA MET A 247 4.47 -0.97 15.90
C MET A 247 3.62 -1.60 14.79
N MET A 248 3.33 -2.88 14.92
CA MET A 248 2.56 -3.65 13.97
C MET A 248 1.18 -3.95 14.58
N ILE A 249 0.12 -3.61 13.84
CA ILE A 249 -1.26 -3.96 14.19
C ILE A 249 -1.74 -5.00 13.17
N GLU A 250 -2.08 -6.18 13.66
CA GLU A 250 -2.55 -7.30 12.84
C GLU A 250 -4.00 -7.63 13.16
N GLU A 251 -4.71 -8.16 12.17
CA GLU A 251 -6.07 -8.65 12.34
C GLU A 251 -6.05 -10.01 13.04
N SER A 252 -6.59 -10.08 14.25
CA SER A 252 -6.75 -11.34 14.98
C SER A 252 -7.99 -12.11 14.54
N SER A 253 -8.93 -11.44 13.89
CA SER A 253 -10.08 -12.02 13.20
C SER A 253 -10.40 -11.20 11.95
N PRO A 254 -11.02 -11.79 10.91
CA PRO A 254 -11.49 -11.04 9.75
C PRO A 254 -12.37 -9.84 10.15
N CYS A 255 -12.35 -8.78 9.34
CA CYS A 255 -13.31 -7.69 9.48
C CYS A 255 -14.66 -8.16 8.91
N GLU A 256 -15.61 -8.46 9.78
CA GLU A 256 -16.94 -8.93 9.44
C GLU A 256 -17.93 -7.75 9.36
N GLY A 257 -18.81 -7.77 8.37
CA GLY A 257 -19.82 -6.73 8.18
C GLY A 257 -20.32 -6.65 6.74
N ASP A 258 -20.64 -5.43 6.30
CA ASP A 258 -21.25 -5.15 5.00
C ASP A 258 -20.28 -5.35 3.81
N PHE A 259 -18.98 -5.50 4.08
CA PHE A 259 -17.95 -5.74 3.08
C PHE A 259 -16.76 -6.47 3.72
N PRO A 260 -16.04 -7.30 2.95
CA PRO A 260 -14.79 -7.88 3.39
C PRO A 260 -13.67 -6.83 3.27
N LEU A 261 -13.01 -6.51 4.39
CA LEU A 261 -11.73 -5.81 4.33
C LEU A 261 -10.66 -6.82 3.87
N LEU A 262 -9.89 -6.47 2.83
CA LEU A 262 -8.79 -7.32 2.37
C LEU A 262 -7.79 -7.52 3.48
N HIS A 263 -7.51 -8.77 3.85
CA HIS A 263 -6.59 -9.05 4.95
C HIS A 263 -5.26 -8.30 4.81
N GLY A 264 -4.82 -7.69 5.90
CA GLY A 264 -3.65 -6.84 5.93
C GLY A 264 -3.16 -6.56 7.34
N ARG A 265 -2.16 -5.68 7.41
CA ARG A 265 -1.56 -5.23 8.66
C ARG A 265 -1.26 -3.74 8.61
N ASN A 266 -1.27 -3.07 9.75
CA ASN A 266 -0.84 -1.68 9.84
C ASN A 266 0.57 -1.61 10.41
N ALA A 267 1.49 -0.97 9.69
CA ALA A 267 2.79 -0.58 10.21
C ALA A 267 2.72 0.88 10.68
N CYS A 268 2.90 1.12 11.97
CA CYS A 268 2.74 2.42 12.59
C CYS A 268 4.06 2.97 13.12
N VAL A 269 4.24 4.28 12.93
CA VAL A 269 5.34 5.07 13.49
C VAL A 269 4.78 6.21 14.33
N ARG A 270 5.37 6.44 15.49
CA ARG A 270 5.03 7.57 16.34
C ARG A 270 5.40 8.88 15.63
N LEU A 271 4.49 9.85 15.63
CA LEU A 271 4.76 11.21 15.16
C LEU A 271 5.09 12.14 16.32
N ASN A 272 4.32 12.04 17.39
CA ASN A 272 4.47 12.83 18.61
C ASN A 272 3.69 12.16 19.75
N ASN A 273 3.51 12.87 20.88
CA ASN A 273 2.80 12.35 22.05
C ASN A 273 1.29 12.14 21.86
N GLN A 274 0.70 12.46 20.71
CA GLN A 274 -0.76 12.38 20.49
C GLN A 274 -1.14 11.63 19.22
N ALA A 275 -0.17 11.32 18.36
CA ALA A 275 -0.45 10.82 17.02
C ALA A 275 0.58 9.79 16.56
N ALA A 276 0.07 8.78 15.85
CA ALA A 276 0.86 7.83 15.09
C ALA A 276 0.43 7.86 13.61
N ARG A 277 1.39 7.71 12.71
CA ARG A 277 1.13 7.47 11.29
C ARG A 277 1.17 5.99 11.03
N CYS A 278 0.10 5.44 10.48
CA CYS A 278 -0.02 4.04 10.16
C CYS A 278 -0.14 3.87 8.64
N THR A 279 0.59 2.89 8.11
CA THR A 279 0.46 2.43 6.72
C THR A 279 -0.24 1.09 6.75
N TYR A 280 -1.44 1.01 6.17
CA TYR A 280 -2.11 -0.26 5.96
C TYR A 280 -1.47 -0.95 4.77
N ILE A 281 -1.00 -2.18 4.95
CA ILE A 281 -0.37 -2.99 3.92
C ILE A 281 -1.30 -4.17 3.68
N ASP A 282 -2.01 -4.15 2.56
CA ASP A 282 -2.92 -5.23 2.18
C ASP A 282 -2.16 -6.42 1.54
N SER A 283 -2.89 -7.51 1.28
CA SER A 283 -2.36 -8.71 0.62
C SER A 283 -1.83 -8.48 -0.80
N ARG A 284 -2.14 -7.34 -1.42
CA ARG A 284 -1.64 -6.92 -2.74
C ARG A 284 -0.52 -5.88 -2.64
N ASN A 285 -0.06 -5.59 -1.42
CA ASN A 285 0.99 -4.63 -1.12
C ASN A 285 0.62 -3.18 -1.51
N GLU A 286 -0.68 -2.85 -1.57
CA GLU A 286 -1.15 -1.47 -1.55
C GLU A 286 -0.89 -0.86 -0.17
N ARG A 287 -0.57 0.44 -0.14
CA ARG A 287 -0.04 1.09 1.07
C ARG A 287 -0.71 2.41 1.42
N PRO A 288 -2.05 2.46 1.58
CA PRO A 288 -2.70 3.67 2.05
C PRO A 288 -2.21 4.05 3.46
N GLN A 289 -2.09 5.35 3.71
CA GLN A 289 -1.57 5.89 4.96
C GLN A 289 -2.62 6.74 5.67
N GLY A 290 -2.62 6.69 6.99
CA GLY A 290 -3.49 7.49 7.85
C GLY A 290 -2.82 7.90 9.15
N ILE A 291 -3.26 9.01 9.73
CA ILE A 291 -2.83 9.45 11.07
C ILE A 291 -3.94 9.11 12.07
N PHE A 292 -3.59 8.38 13.11
CA PHE A 292 -4.48 8.03 14.21
C PHE A 292 -4.19 8.88 15.45
N ARG A 293 -5.25 9.31 16.14
CA ARG A 293 -5.20 10.09 17.38
C ARG A 293 -6.14 9.49 18.41
N ARG A 294 -5.86 9.65 19.70
CA ARG A 294 -6.76 9.18 20.76
C ARG A 294 -8.06 10.00 20.77
N ARG A 295 -9.18 9.34 21.05
CA ARG A 295 -10.49 9.96 21.23
C ARG A 295 -10.78 10.24 22.70
#